data_AF-A0A847IUJ6-F1
#
_entry.id   AF-A0A847IUJ6-F1
#
_cell.length_a   1.000
_cell.length_b   1.000
_cell.length_c   1.000
_cell.angle_alpha   90.00
_cell.angle_beta   90.00
_cell.angle_gamma   90.00
#
_symmetry.space_group_name_H-M   'P 1'
#
loop_
_entity.id
_entity.type
_entity.pdbx_description
1 polymer ?
#
loop_
_entity_poly.entity_id
_entity_poly.type
_entity_poly.pdbx_seq_one_letter_code
_entity_poly.pdbx_strand_id
1 'polypeptide(L)'
;TSDLVKEIKSSTYVEDELRDFYNNFDATFLHLFPNFIEQFNALLSREEQIVIKKGRLLNSELRIFALIRLGITDSVKIAEFLRFSVSTVYNYRVKFRNAALNGRDNFEEEVMKIGQI
;
A
#
# COMPACT_ATOMS: atom_id res chain seq x y z
N THR A 1 18.25 -18.23 -29.41
CA THR A 1 18.10 -16.75 -29.24
C THR A 1 16.66 -16.26 -29.36
N SER A 2 15.75 -16.98 -30.03
CA SER A 2 14.30 -16.66 -30.09
C SER A 2 13.59 -16.72 -28.74
N ASP A 3 13.91 -17.72 -27.90
CA ASP A 3 13.11 -18.01 -26.70
C ASP A 3 13.34 -16.99 -25.57
N LEU A 4 14.58 -16.52 -25.41
CA LEU A 4 14.93 -15.47 -24.45
C LEU A 4 14.23 -14.13 -24.75
N VAL A 5 14.05 -13.79 -26.03
CA VAL A 5 13.38 -12.54 -26.44
C VAL A 5 11.88 -12.60 -26.16
N LYS A 6 11.26 -13.78 -26.28
CA LYS A 6 9.84 -13.98 -25.92
C LYS A 6 9.62 -13.85 -24.42
N GLU A 7 10.49 -14.43 -23.61
CA GLU A 7 10.39 -14.42 -22.15
C GLU A 7 10.57 -13.01 -21.56
N ILE A 8 11.52 -12.23 -22.09
CA ILE A 8 11.70 -10.82 -21.71
C ILE A 8 10.46 -10.00 -22.06
N LYS A 9 9.90 -10.17 -23.26
CA LYS A 9 8.68 -9.46 -23.67
C LYS A 9 7.48 -9.80 -22.78
N SER A 10 7.32 -11.06 -22.36
CA SER A 10 6.26 -11.44 -21.43
C SER A 10 6.46 -10.85 -20.04
N SER A 11 7.70 -10.76 -19.54
CA SER A 11 7.98 -10.14 -18.23
C SER A 11 7.62 -8.66 -18.23
N THR A 12 8.06 -7.91 -19.25
CA THR A 12 7.76 -6.48 -19.38
C THR A 12 6.26 -6.24 -19.49
N TYR A 13 5.55 -7.07 -20.25
CA TYR A 13 4.10 -6.98 -20.39
C TYR A 13 3.36 -7.16 -19.05
N VAL A 14 3.76 -8.17 -18.26
CA VAL A 14 3.17 -8.42 -16.93
C VAL A 14 3.47 -7.27 -15.95
N GLU A 15 4.65 -6.66 -16.03
CA GLU A 15 5.01 -5.50 -15.21
C GLU A 15 4.17 -4.26 -15.56
N ASP A 16 3.93 -4.02 -16.84
CA ASP A 16 3.08 -2.93 -17.31
C ASP A 16 1.62 -3.13 -16.87
N GLU A 17 1.04 -4.32 -17.04
CA GLU A 17 -0.31 -4.64 -16.55
C GLU A 17 -0.42 -4.46 -15.03
N LEU A 18 0.60 -4.89 -14.28
CA LEU A 18 0.62 -4.74 -12.83
C LEU A 18 0.71 -3.26 -12.42
N ARG A 19 1.48 -2.45 -13.14
CA ARG A 19 1.56 -1.01 -12.92
C ARG A 19 0.20 -0.36 -13.16
N ASP A 20 -0.47 -0.72 -14.24
CA ASP A 20 -1.76 -0.14 -14.62
C ASP A 20 -2.86 -0.56 -13.64
N PHE A 21 -2.85 -1.82 -13.20
CA PHE A 21 -3.68 -2.32 -12.12
C PHE A 21 -3.52 -1.48 -10.85
N TYR A 22 -2.27 -1.25 -10.41
CA TYR A 22 -2.02 -0.44 -9.23
C TYR A 22 -2.39 1.03 -9.41
N ASN A 23 -2.18 1.62 -10.58
CA ASN A 23 -2.62 3.00 -10.85
C ASN A 23 -4.15 3.11 -10.74
N ASN A 24 -4.88 2.14 -11.30
CA ASN A 24 -6.33 2.12 -11.23
C ASN A 24 -6.83 1.92 -9.78
N PHE A 25 -6.18 1.02 -9.03
CA PHE A 25 -6.45 0.84 -7.61
C PHE A 25 -6.20 2.14 -6.83
N ASP A 26 -5.02 2.74 -6.97
CA ASP A 26 -4.64 3.95 -6.24
C ASP A 26 -5.60 5.11 -6.54
N ALA A 27 -5.96 5.31 -7.81
CA ALA A 27 -6.88 6.36 -8.25
C ALA A 27 -8.29 6.15 -7.68
N THR A 28 -8.81 4.93 -7.78
CA THR A 28 -10.13 4.58 -7.25
C THR A 28 -10.17 4.74 -5.73
N PHE A 29 -9.13 4.27 -5.04
CA PHE A 29 -9.03 4.37 -3.59
C PHE A 29 -8.96 5.83 -3.12
N LEU A 30 -8.12 6.66 -3.73
CA LEU A 30 -8.01 8.08 -3.38
C LEU A 30 -9.26 8.89 -3.76
N HIS A 31 -10.02 8.45 -4.77
CA HIS A 31 -11.33 9.05 -5.04
C HIS A 31 -12.32 8.83 -3.87
N LEU A 32 -12.28 7.65 -3.25
CA LEU A 32 -13.10 7.32 -2.07
C LEU A 32 -12.57 7.97 -0.78
N PHE A 33 -11.25 8.07 -0.64
CA PHE A 33 -10.57 8.59 0.55
C PHE A 33 -9.58 9.70 0.17
N PRO A 34 -10.06 10.90 -0.22
CA PRO A 34 -9.21 11.96 -0.79
C PRO A 34 -8.11 12.45 0.15
N ASN A 35 -8.36 12.41 1.46
CA ASN A 35 -7.43 12.87 2.49
C ASN A 35 -6.69 11.70 3.17
N PHE A 36 -6.68 10.51 2.56
CA PHE A 36 -6.10 9.30 3.19
C PHE A 36 -4.64 9.50 3.58
N ILE A 37 -3.79 10.03 2.69
CA ILE A 37 -2.36 10.17 2.93
C ILE A 37 -2.09 11.13 4.10
N GLU A 38 -2.84 12.24 4.14
CA GLU A 38 -2.73 13.22 5.22
C GLU A 38 -3.16 12.62 6.56
N GLN A 39 -4.34 11.99 6.60
CA GLN A 39 -4.85 11.36 7.82
C GLN A 39 -3.97 10.21 8.28
N PHE A 40 -3.43 9.41 7.36
CA PHE A 40 -2.48 8.34 7.66
C PHE A 40 -1.20 8.90 8.28
N ASN A 41 -0.61 9.96 7.68
CA ASN A 41 0.58 10.61 8.22
C ASN A 41 0.33 11.29 9.58
N ALA A 42 -0.89 11.73 9.87
CA ALA A 42 -1.27 12.27 11.17
C ALA A 42 -1.26 11.21 12.29
N LEU A 43 -1.27 9.91 11.95
CA LEU A 43 -1.11 8.81 12.91
C LEU A 43 0.36 8.52 13.23
N LEU A 44 1.31 9.10 12.50
CA LEU A 44 2.75 8.79 12.59
C LEU A 44 3.55 9.90 13.25
N SER A 45 4.68 9.53 13.87
CA SER A 45 5.68 10.51 14.28
C SER A 45 6.19 11.31 13.09
N ARG A 46 6.59 12.56 13.33
CA ARG A 46 6.96 13.51 12.27
C ARG A 46 8.09 12.96 11.37
N GLU A 47 9.01 12.21 11.96
CA GLU A 47 10.18 11.63 11.30
C GLU A 47 9.82 10.42 10.41
N GLU A 48 8.67 9.78 10.67
CA GLU A 48 8.23 8.57 9.99
C GLU A 48 7.09 8.83 8.98
N GLN A 49 6.70 10.10 8.80
CA GLN A 49 5.70 10.48 7.82
C GLN A 49 6.15 10.15 6.39
N ILE A 50 5.21 9.65 5.59
CA ILE A 50 5.46 9.25 4.21
C ILE A 50 5.34 10.46 3.28
N VAL A 51 6.36 10.65 2.44
CA VAL A 51 6.34 11.61 1.33
C VAL A 51 6.21 10.87 0.01
N ILE A 52 5.14 11.15 -0.74
CA ILE A 52 4.93 10.58 -2.07
C ILE A 52 5.85 11.24 -3.09
N LYS A 53 6.55 10.41 -3.88
CA LYS A 53 7.38 10.88 -5.00
C LYS A 53 6.49 11.43 -6.11
N LYS A 54 6.97 12.49 -6.79
CA LYS A 54 6.29 13.12 -7.92
C LYS A 54 5.86 12.07 -8.96
N GLY A 55 4.60 12.14 -9.39
CA GLY A 55 4.03 11.24 -10.41
C GLY A 55 3.58 9.86 -9.89
N ARG A 56 3.55 9.64 -8.58
CA ARG A 56 2.92 8.46 -7.96
C ARG A 56 1.70 8.90 -7.15
N LEU A 57 0.69 8.03 -7.09
CA LEU A 57 -0.50 8.24 -6.26
C LEU A 57 -0.27 7.66 -4.86
N LEU A 58 0.08 6.37 -4.79
CA LEU A 58 0.51 5.71 -3.57
C LEU A 58 1.85 4.98 -3.77
N ASN A 59 2.55 4.72 -2.67
CA ASN A 59 3.66 3.77 -2.65
C ASN A 59 3.16 2.40 -2.13
N SER A 60 4.00 1.37 -2.20
CA SER A 60 3.63 0.02 -1.78
C SER A 60 3.21 -0.08 -0.31
N GLU A 61 3.82 0.74 0.56
CA GLU A 61 3.50 0.80 1.99
C GLU A 61 2.06 1.30 2.19
N LEU A 62 1.71 2.42 1.57
CA LEU A 62 0.37 2.99 1.62
C LEU A 62 -0.68 2.07 0.99
N ARG A 63 -0.33 1.29 -0.05
CA ARG A 63 -1.26 0.30 -0.62
C ARG A 63 -1.63 -0.80 0.37
N ILE A 64 -0.69 -1.24 1.21
CA ILE A 64 -0.99 -2.19 2.30
C ILE A 64 -2.05 -1.59 3.23
N PHE A 65 -1.88 -0.33 3.64
CA PHE A 65 -2.82 0.33 4.55
C PHE A 65 -4.12 0.77 3.87
N ALA A 66 -4.12 1.01 2.57
CA ALA A 66 -5.32 1.21 1.78
C ALA A 66 -6.18 -0.06 1.77
N LEU A 67 -5.57 -1.24 1.61
CA LEU A 67 -6.28 -2.52 1.69
C LEU A 67 -6.84 -2.77 3.09
N ILE A 68 -6.06 -2.50 4.14
CA ILE A 68 -6.54 -2.55 5.54
C ILE A 68 -7.73 -1.61 5.73
N ARG A 69 -7.63 -0.38 5.21
CA ARG A 69 -8.73 0.59 5.24
C ARG A 69 -10.00 0.08 4.54
N LEU A 70 -9.86 -0.69 3.47
CA LEU A 70 -10.98 -1.34 2.78
C LEU A 70 -11.50 -2.59 3.51
N GLY A 71 -10.96 -2.92 4.68
CA GLY A 71 -11.35 -4.09 5.50
C GLY A 71 -10.60 -5.37 5.15
N ILE A 72 -9.62 -5.33 4.26
CA ILE A 72 -8.77 -6.48 3.94
C ILE A 72 -7.60 -6.49 4.91
N THR A 73 -7.77 -7.20 6.03
CA THR A 73 -6.78 -7.27 7.12
C THR A 73 -5.92 -8.53 7.09
N ASP A 74 -6.26 -9.52 6.27
CA ASP A 74 -5.49 -10.76 6.13
C ASP A 74 -4.17 -10.51 5.38
N SER A 75 -3.04 -10.81 6.03
CA SER A 75 -1.71 -10.57 5.45
C SER A 75 -1.41 -11.45 4.23
N VAL A 76 -2.01 -12.63 4.12
CA VAL A 76 -1.90 -13.50 2.94
C VAL A 76 -2.62 -12.87 1.76
N LYS A 77 -3.85 -12.40 1.96
CA LYS A 77 -4.62 -11.72 0.90
C LYS A 77 -3.95 -10.44 0.40
N ILE A 78 -3.38 -9.64 1.33
CA ILE A 78 -2.62 -8.44 0.96
C ILE A 78 -1.36 -8.81 0.17
N ALA A 79 -0.65 -9.85 0.60
CA ALA A 79 0.56 -10.32 -0.08
C ALA A 79 0.25 -10.79 -1.51
N GLU A 80 -0.83 -11.56 -1.68
CA GLU A 80 -1.31 -11.99 -3.00
C GLU A 80 -1.68 -10.80 -3.88
N PHE A 81 -2.45 -9.84 -3.35
CA PHE A 81 -2.86 -8.64 -4.09
C PHE A 81 -1.66 -7.81 -4.55
N LEU A 82 -0.64 -7.67 -3.70
CA LEU A 82 0.54 -6.84 -3.97
C LEU A 82 1.72 -7.60 -4.60
N ARG A 83 1.54 -8.90 -4.90
CA ARG A 83 2.61 -9.81 -5.33
C ARG A 83 3.86 -9.74 -4.43
N PHE A 84 3.62 -9.66 -3.13
CA PHE A 84 4.65 -9.68 -2.10
C PHE A 84 4.70 -11.01 -1.37
N SER A 85 5.78 -11.21 -0.61
CA SER A 85 5.77 -12.25 0.42
C SER A 85 4.93 -11.79 1.62
N VAL A 86 4.33 -12.74 2.33
CA VAL A 86 3.61 -12.46 3.60
C VAL A 86 4.54 -11.78 4.62
N SER A 87 5.82 -12.17 4.64
CA SER A 87 6.85 -11.55 5.48
C SER A 87 7.05 -10.06 5.16
N THR A 88 7.07 -9.69 3.88
CA THR A 88 7.17 -8.28 3.46
C THR A 88 5.99 -7.47 4.00
N VAL A 89 4.77 -7.99 3.91
CA VAL A 89 3.57 -7.34 4.47
C VAL A 89 3.68 -7.21 5.99
N TYR A 90 4.10 -8.26 6.68
CA TYR A 90 4.31 -8.25 8.13
C TYR A 90 5.33 -7.18 8.55
N ASN A 91 6.46 -7.08 7.85
CA ASN A 91 7.51 -6.11 8.14
C ASN A 91 7.02 -4.67 7.99
N TYR A 92 6.24 -4.37 6.94
CA TYR A 92 5.64 -3.04 6.80
C TYR A 92 4.64 -2.73 7.91
N ARG A 93 3.79 -3.70 8.30
CA ARG A 93 2.88 -3.52 9.44
C ARG A 93 3.63 -3.23 10.73
N VAL A 94 4.67 -4.01 11.03
CA VAL A 94 5.52 -3.77 12.21
C VAL A 94 6.18 -2.39 12.18
N LYS A 95 6.74 -2.00 11.02
CA LYS A 95 7.36 -0.68 10.84
C LYS A 95 6.42 0.45 11.24
N PHE A 96 5.21 0.49 10.66
CA PHE A 96 4.29 1.60 10.91
C PHE A 96 3.60 1.53 12.27
N ARG A 97 3.35 0.34 12.82
CA ARG A 97 2.92 0.23 14.23
C ARG A 97 3.95 0.84 15.18
N ASN A 98 5.24 0.62 14.92
CA ASN A 98 6.31 1.20 15.74
C ASN A 98 6.45 2.72 15.57
N ALA A 99 6.01 3.26 14.44
CA ALA A 99 6.00 4.69 14.13
C ALA A 99 4.73 5.43 14.61
N ALA A 100 3.74 4.71 15.15
CA ALA A 100 2.45 5.28 15.54
C ALA A 100 2.54 6.19 16.78
N LEU A 101 1.89 7.36 16.73
CA LEU A 101 1.87 8.33 17.84
C LEU A 101 1.12 7.83 19.07
N ASN A 102 -0.01 7.15 18.88
CA ASN A 102 -0.95 6.78 19.94
C ASN A 102 -0.78 5.33 20.44
N GLY A 103 0.41 4.75 20.23
CA GLY A 103 0.72 3.37 20.61
C GLY A 103 0.49 2.34 19.51
N ARG A 104 1.15 1.18 19.67
CA ARG A 104 1.30 0.16 18.62
C ARG A 104 0.02 -0.64 18.36
N ASP A 105 -0.78 -0.82 19.40
CA ASP A 105 -1.83 -1.84 19.41
C ASP A 105 -3.07 -1.42 18.60
N ASN A 106 -3.35 -0.11 18.51
CA ASN A 106 -4.55 0.41 17.86
C ASN A 106 -4.30 0.97 16.46
N PHE A 107 -3.06 0.97 15.98
CA PHE A 107 -2.71 1.69 14.74
C PHE A 107 -3.53 1.24 13.52
N GLU A 108 -3.68 -0.07 13.30
CA GLU A 108 -4.44 -0.57 12.15
C GLU A 108 -5.95 -0.29 12.29
N GLU A 109 -6.48 -0.25 13.51
CA GLU A 109 -7.88 0.14 13.76
C GLU A 109 -8.10 1.63 13.45
N GLU A 110 -7.16 2.49 13.82
CA GLU A 110 -7.21 3.92 13.48
C GLU A 110 -7.11 4.12 11.97
N VAL A 111 -6.26 3.35 11.28
CA VAL A 111 -6.20 3.34 9.81
C VAL A 111 -7.55 2.95 9.21
N MET A 112 -8.25 1.95 9.77
CA MET A 112 -9.59 1.55 9.29
C MET A 112 -10.65 2.65 9.44
N LYS A 113 -10.48 3.55 10.41
CA LYS A 113 -11.42 4.65 10.68
C LYS A 113 -11.20 5.90 9.80
N ILE A 114 -10.07 5.99 9.07
CA ILE A 114 -9.75 7.15 8.22
C ILE A 114 -10.91 7.48 7.27
N GLY A 115 -11.36 8.74 7.24
CA GLY A 115 -12.49 9.16 6.39
C GLY A 115 -13.84 8.54 6.75
N GLN A 116 -14.01 7.91 7.92
CA GLN A 116 -15.34 7.72 8.52
C GLN A 116 -15.84 9.08 9.06
N ILE A 117 -17.13 9.35 8.88
CA ILE A 117 -17.84 10.54 9.39
C ILE A 117 -18.43 10.19 10.75
#